data_AF-A0AAD4CF02-F1
#
_entry.id   AF-A0AAD4CF02-F1
#
_cell.length_a   1.000
_cell.length_b   1.000
_cell.length_c   1.000
_cell.angle_alpha   90.00
_cell.angle_beta   90.00
_cell.angle_gamma   90.00
#
_symmetry.space_group_name_H-M   'P 1'
#
loop_
_entity.id
_entity.type
_entity.pdbx_description
1 polymer ?
#
loop_
_entity_poly.entity_id
_entity_poly.type
_entity_poly.pdbx_seq_one_letter_code
_entity_poly.pdbx_strand_id
1 'polypeptide(L)'
;MKLSKALSIISASAALYIPRTYCTPANPLTRADLRVVISAQECDPNQMDPLSNGSGVWTISSQDQLESISNSCSTMVGDINIASNYTGSFILPRVSNITGVISDIGLENNLTSIELLDAAFLGGFDLTDHNYLSISGPNVTEVGRIDIANGLSVSVSLPRLGTVAEISLSGGFSNLDFSGLKNITSKLEMCSDASCNPESGEALNASFPVLETARSMKIIGTITTVYMPNLRAAYVDSLAVDGAILEGLSIYNAGGPIAMNFPNLSLVEGKLELQGELSEFSVPELKNTSAAIMMASSSSLSIDLNSLEAASTIDLSGRISSAQFPSLQYVNSIQIHSDIYLDCEGYKDAKGRAFDPDDHHEGDNVGVFSCSAPPAPGNDENDKPSIPGIIAGSVIGGTAVILSIVAGLLFRVIWKKRKKSPVERGSLELRNRVHGRPQTPPPPYSPPEYTP
;
A
#
# COMPACT_ATOMS: atom_id res chain seq x y z
N MET A 1 -67.43 -17.39 5.36
CA MET A 1 -67.55 -18.29 6.52
C MET A 1 -66.24 -19.08 6.64
N LYS A 2 -65.43 -18.75 7.65
CA LYS A 2 -64.22 -19.39 8.23
C LYS A 2 -63.13 -18.35 8.50
N LEU A 3 -63.18 -17.86 9.75
CA LEU A 3 -62.14 -17.11 10.44
C LEU A 3 -60.91 -18.00 10.67
N SER A 4 -59.72 -17.41 10.61
CA SER A 4 -58.58 -17.85 11.42
C SER A 4 -57.84 -16.61 11.94
N LYS A 5 -57.67 -16.60 13.27
CA LYS A 5 -57.02 -15.57 14.09
C LYS A 5 -55.50 -15.77 14.10
N ALA A 6 -54.74 -14.68 14.11
CA ALA A 6 -53.40 -14.59 14.68
C ALA A 6 -53.18 -13.14 15.16
N LEU A 7 -53.42 -12.87 16.45
CA LEU A 7 -52.43 -12.62 17.51
C LEU A 7 -51.38 -11.55 17.16
N SER A 8 -51.60 -10.36 17.71
CA SER A 8 -50.67 -9.23 17.75
C SER A 8 -49.90 -9.31 19.07
N ILE A 9 -48.56 -9.35 19.02
CA ILE A 9 -47.68 -9.19 20.19
C ILE A 9 -47.10 -7.78 20.13
N ILE A 10 -47.35 -7.00 21.18
CA ILE A 10 -46.80 -5.66 21.40
C ILE A 10 -45.49 -5.84 22.18
N SER A 11 -44.35 -5.50 21.59
CA SER A 11 -43.08 -5.36 22.32
C SER A 11 -42.86 -3.89 22.64
N ALA A 12 -42.96 -3.54 23.92
CA ALA A 12 -42.56 -2.23 24.43
C ALA A 12 -41.04 -2.23 24.69
N SER A 13 -40.30 -1.44 23.93
CA SER A 13 -38.88 -1.18 24.19
C SER A 13 -38.75 0.01 25.13
N ALA A 14 -38.37 -0.24 26.38
CA ALA A 14 -37.93 0.77 27.32
C ALA A 14 -36.46 1.11 27.03
N ALA A 15 -36.19 2.32 26.55
CA ALA A 15 -34.84 2.84 26.38
C ALA A 15 -34.33 3.34 27.75
N LEU A 16 -33.26 2.71 28.25
CA LEU A 16 -32.52 3.17 29.43
C LEU A 16 -31.64 4.36 29.00
N TYR A 17 -31.95 5.54 29.52
CA TYR A 17 -31.21 6.78 29.28
C TYR A 17 -30.00 6.83 30.23
N ILE A 18 -28.78 6.67 29.70
CA ILE A 18 -27.54 6.90 30.45
C ILE A 18 -27.17 8.38 30.27
N PRO A 19 -27.04 9.19 31.34
CA PRO A 19 -26.72 10.60 31.20
C PRO A 19 -25.26 10.80 30.79
N ARG A 20 -25.06 11.55 29.69
CA ARG A 20 -23.77 12.15 29.34
C ARG A 20 -23.46 13.26 30.36
N THR A 21 -22.33 13.18 31.03
CA THR A 21 -21.83 14.23 31.92
C THR A 21 -21.11 15.29 31.10
N TYR A 22 -21.67 16.50 31.06
CA TYR A 22 -21.12 17.65 30.34
C TYR A 22 -20.45 18.63 31.31
N CYS A 23 -19.36 19.28 30.88
CA CYS A 23 -18.64 20.26 31.68
C CYS A 23 -19.42 21.58 31.83
N THR A 24 -19.71 21.95 33.07
CA THR A 24 -19.87 23.34 33.52
C THR A 24 -18.66 23.72 34.38
N PRO A 25 -18.23 25.00 34.40
CA PRO A 25 -17.11 25.43 35.23
C PRO A 25 -17.41 25.18 36.72
N ALA A 26 -16.55 24.40 37.38
CA ALA A 26 -16.77 23.91 38.73
C ALA A 26 -16.49 24.98 39.79
N ASN A 27 -17.44 25.13 40.72
CA ASN A 27 -17.23 25.75 42.04
C ASN A 27 -16.41 24.80 42.94
N PRO A 28 -15.62 25.31 43.90
CA PRO A 28 -14.79 24.48 44.76
C PRO A 28 -15.66 23.80 45.83
N LEU A 29 -15.73 22.48 45.81
CA LEU A 29 -16.31 21.69 46.90
C LEU A 29 -15.32 20.66 47.44
N THR A 30 -15.53 20.41 48.73
CA THR A 30 -14.62 19.88 49.73
C THR A 30 -14.28 18.39 49.61
N ARG A 31 -13.07 18.11 50.08
CA ARG A 31 -12.29 16.87 50.11
C ARG A 31 -12.93 15.77 50.97
N ALA A 32 -13.39 14.67 50.36
CA ALA A 32 -13.39 13.32 50.93
C ALA A 32 -13.61 12.26 49.83
N ASP A 33 -12.70 11.28 49.74
CA ASP A 33 -12.75 10.03 48.96
C ASP A 33 -13.11 10.12 47.46
N LEU A 34 -12.17 10.66 46.67
CA LEU A 34 -12.15 10.49 45.22
C LEU A 34 -11.33 9.24 44.86
N ARG A 35 -11.99 8.09 44.68
CA ARG A 35 -11.52 7.17 43.64
C ARG A 35 -11.72 7.92 42.33
N VAL A 36 -10.65 8.53 41.81
CA VAL A 36 -10.66 9.19 40.51
C VAL A 36 -10.89 8.09 39.48
N VAL A 37 -12.16 7.79 39.21
CA VAL A 37 -12.54 7.23 37.92
C VAL A 37 -12.20 8.34 36.96
N ILE A 38 -11.02 8.25 36.34
CA ILE A 38 -10.67 9.09 35.20
C ILE A 38 -11.64 8.62 34.11
N SER A 39 -12.86 9.17 34.13
CA SER A 39 -13.78 9.01 33.01
C SER A 39 -13.06 9.58 31.80
N ALA A 40 -12.97 8.80 30.72
CA ALA A 40 -12.42 9.29 29.48
C ALA A 40 -13.16 10.57 29.09
N GLN A 41 -12.48 11.72 29.23
CA GLN A 41 -13.02 13.02 28.89
C GLN A 41 -12.80 13.23 27.39
N GLU A 42 -13.92 13.30 26.68
CA GLU A 42 -13.98 13.56 25.25
C GLU A 42 -14.08 15.07 25.02
N CYS A 43 -13.25 15.57 24.12
CA CYS A 43 -13.19 16.99 23.78
C CYS A 43 -13.51 17.18 22.30
N ASP A 44 -14.53 17.99 22.03
CA ASP A 44 -14.98 18.39 20.70
C ASP A 44 -14.68 19.89 20.51
N PRO A 45 -14.01 20.28 19.41
CA PRO A 45 -13.62 21.67 19.18
C PRO A 45 -14.83 22.59 19.09
N ASN A 46 -15.99 22.09 18.65
CA ASN A 46 -17.23 22.86 18.55
C ASN A 46 -17.83 23.19 19.92
N GLN A 47 -17.45 22.48 20.98
CA GLN A 47 -17.94 22.71 22.34
C GLN A 47 -17.03 23.66 23.12
N MET A 48 -15.72 23.63 22.85
CA MET A 48 -14.74 24.45 23.58
C MET A 48 -14.61 25.87 23.03
N ASP A 49 -14.87 26.09 21.74
CA ASP A 49 -14.92 27.43 21.16
C ASP A 49 -16.22 27.62 20.36
N PRO A 50 -17.28 28.20 20.95
CA PRO A 50 -18.54 28.44 20.26
C PRO A 50 -18.43 29.47 19.12
N LEU A 51 -17.28 30.12 18.95
CA LEU A 51 -16.99 31.02 17.82
C LEU A 51 -16.24 30.31 16.69
N SER A 52 -15.72 29.10 16.92
CA SER A 52 -15.24 28.22 15.87
C SER A 52 -16.42 27.89 14.95
N ASN A 53 -16.23 28.07 13.63
CA ASN A 53 -17.28 27.99 12.59
C ASN A 53 -17.87 26.58 12.38
N GLY A 54 -17.97 25.76 13.43
CA GLY A 54 -18.53 24.40 13.37
C GLY A 54 -17.67 23.44 12.56
N SER A 55 -16.39 23.77 12.30
CA SER A 55 -15.55 23.00 11.39
C SER A 55 -15.20 21.61 11.92
N GLY A 56 -15.33 21.37 13.23
CA GLY A 56 -14.89 20.11 13.83
C GLY A 56 -13.36 19.95 13.81
N VAL A 57 -12.61 21.04 13.70
CA VAL A 57 -11.14 21.03 13.58
C VAL A 57 -10.50 21.85 14.70
N TRP A 58 -9.47 21.30 15.33
CA TRP A 58 -8.61 22.00 16.28
C TRP A 58 -7.51 22.74 15.53
N THR A 59 -7.35 24.05 15.71
CA THR A 59 -6.18 24.77 15.21
C THR A 59 -5.24 25.09 16.36
N ILE A 60 -4.05 24.47 16.36
CA ILE A 60 -3.06 24.56 17.43
C ILE A 60 -1.90 25.44 16.97
N SER A 61 -1.69 26.55 17.68
CA SER A 61 -0.66 27.54 17.33
C SER A 61 0.53 27.57 18.31
N SER A 62 0.41 26.90 19.45
CA SER A 62 1.48 26.82 20.45
C SER A 62 1.36 25.55 21.31
N GLN A 63 2.49 25.17 21.92
CA GLN A 63 2.57 24.05 22.87
C GLN A 63 1.70 24.31 24.12
N ASP A 64 1.64 25.55 24.63
CA ASP A 64 0.80 25.91 25.79
C ASP A 64 -0.69 25.64 25.53
N GLN A 65 -1.17 25.91 24.31
CA GLN A 65 -2.55 25.63 23.91
C GLN A 65 -2.81 24.11 23.91
N LEU A 66 -1.88 23.34 23.37
CA LEU A 66 -1.94 21.88 23.33
C LEU A 66 -1.93 21.26 24.73
N GLU A 67 -1.10 21.78 25.63
CA GLU A 67 -1.05 21.37 27.03
C GLU A 67 -2.34 21.70 27.77
N SER A 68 -2.93 22.87 27.54
CA SER A 68 -4.21 23.24 28.13
C SER A 68 -5.31 22.24 27.75
N ILE A 69 -5.39 21.88 26.47
CA ILE A 69 -6.35 20.88 25.97
C ILE A 69 -6.04 19.52 26.60
N SER A 70 -4.80 19.04 26.52
CA SER A 70 -4.41 17.71 26.99
C SER A 70 -4.52 17.50 28.50
N ASN A 71 -4.52 18.59 29.29
CA ASN A 71 -4.81 18.54 30.73
C ASN A 71 -6.28 18.16 31.01
N SER A 72 -7.18 18.42 30.07
CA SER A 72 -8.62 18.23 30.21
C SER A 72 -9.19 17.11 29.33
N CYS A 73 -8.38 16.53 28.44
CA CYS A 73 -8.87 15.63 27.41
C CYS A 73 -8.08 14.33 27.41
N SER A 74 -8.80 13.22 27.33
CA SER A 74 -8.22 11.89 27.05
C SER A 74 -8.52 11.41 25.63
N THR A 75 -9.56 11.98 25.02
CA THR A 75 -9.98 11.75 23.63
C THR A 75 -10.19 13.08 22.93
N MET A 76 -9.53 13.28 21.79
CA MET A 76 -9.72 14.45 20.93
C MET A 76 -10.55 14.06 19.71
N VAL A 77 -11.69 14.74 19.56
CA VAL A 77 -12.62 14.52 18.45
C VAL A 77 -12.31 15.50 17.32
N GLY A 78 -12.26 14.99 16.09
CA GLY A 78 -12.00 15.80 14.91
C GLY A 78 -10.52 15.91 14.54
N ASP A 79 -10.27 16.64 13.45
CA ASP A 79 -8.93 16.82 12.89
C ASP A 79 -8.14 17.87 13.70
N ILE A 80 -6.82 17.75 13.68
CA ILE A 80 -5.91 18.66 14.36
C ILE A 80 -5.02 19.32 13.31
N ASN A 81 -5.18 20.62 13.16
CA ASN A 81 -4.37 21.45 12.31
C ASN A 81 -3.29 22.15 13.13
N ILE A 82 -2.03 21.87 12.79
CA ILE A 82 -0.87 22.60 13.28
C ILE A 82 -0.78 23.90 12.49
N ALA A 83 -0.86 25.05 13.16
CA ALA A 83 -0.84 26.35 12.50
C ALA A 83 0.53 26.62 11.84
N SER A 84 0.55 27.41 10.77
CA SER A 84 1.77 27.77 10.02
C SER A 84 2.86 28.41 10.87
N ASN A 85 2.48 29.09 11.95
CA ASN A 85 3.39 29.77 12.86
C ASN A 85 3.85 28.89 14.03
N TYR A 86 3.48 27.61 14.06
CA TYR A 86 3.95 26.67 15.06
C TYR A 86 5.46 26.40 14.84
N THR A 87 6.23 26.39 15.93
CA THR A 87 7.68 26.15 15.87
C THR A 87 8.09 25.19 16.99
N GLY A 88 9.12 24.38 16.72
CA GLY A 88 9.65 23.43 17.69
C GLY A 88 8.84 22.14 17.75
N SER A 89 8.71 21.57 18.94
CA SER A 89 8.07 20.26 19.16
C SER A 89 6.57 20.38 19.40
N PHE A 90 5.80 19.49 18.78
CA PHE A 90 4.38 19.23 19.07
C PHE A 90 4.28 18.02 19.99
N ILE A 91 4.08 18.25 21.30
CA ILE A 91 4.07 17.19 22.31
C ILE A 91 2.66 17.06 22.88
N LEU A 92 2.03 15.91 22.66
CA LEU A 92 0.66 15.64 23.10
C LEU A 92 0.63 14.54 24.19
N PRO A 93 0.77 14.92 25.48
CA PRO A 93 0.66 13.98 26.59
C PRO A 93 -0.81 13.67 26.91
N ARG A 94 -1.08 12.57 27.60
CA ARG A 94 -2.37 12.16 28.22
C ARG A 94 -3.56 11.94 27.28
N VAL A 95 -3.44 12.27 26.00
CA VAL A 95 -4.46 11.97 25.00
C VAL A 95 -4.20 10.58 24.45
N SER A 96 -5.12 9.67 24.73
CA SER A 96 -5.06 8.27 24.33
C SER A 96 -5.70 7.99 22.97
N ASN A 97 -6.60 8.87 22.52
CA ASN A 97 -7.39 8.66 21.31
C ASN A 97 -7.56 9.98 20.55
N ILE A 98 -7.17 9.98 19.27
CA ILE A 98 -7.34 11.11 18.36
C ILE A 98 -8.13 10.60 17.18
N THR A 99 -9.39 11.01 17.05
CA THR A 99 -10.29 10.43 16.04
C THR A 99 -10.06 10.95 14.63
N GLY A 100 -9.41 12.12 14.49
CA GLY A 100 -9.12 12.76 13.21
C GLY A 100 -7.65 12.67 12.80
N VAL A 101 -7.33 13.41 11.76
CA VAL A 101 -6.00 13.48 11.16
C VAL A 101 -5.24 14.67 11.76
N ILE A 102 -3.95 14.47 12.06
CA ILE A 102 -3.02 15.55 12.37
C ILE A 102 -2.42 16.03 11.05
N SER A 103 -2.69 17.27 10.70
CA SER A 103 -2.18 17.93 9.51
C SER A 103 -1.55 19.27 9.83
N ASP A 104 -0.70 19.76 8.95
CA ASP A 104 -0.12 21.10 9.06
C ASP A 104 -0.76 22.06 8.06
N ILE A 105 -1.02 23.28 8.50
CA ILE A 105 -1.51 24.35 7.62
C ILE A 105 -0.31 25.20 7.25
N GLY A 106 0.35 24.89 6.13
CA GLY A 106 1.26 25.80 5.44
C GLY A 106 2.70 25.31 5.29
N LEU A 107 3.33 25.78 4.21
CA LEU A 107 4.61 25.32 3.66
C LEU A 107 5.86 25.69 4.47
N GLU A 108 5.71 26.44 5.57
CA GLU A 108 6.84 27.08 6.28
C GLU A 108 6.75 26.93 7.81
N ASN A 109 6.12 25.88 8.32
CA ASN A 109 6.22 25.63 9.75
C ASN A 109 7.64 25.10 10.09
N ASN A 110 8.19 25.56 11.21
CA ASN A 110 9.47 25.05 11.74
C ASN A 110 9.19 23.95 12.76
N LEU A 111 8.29 23.03 12.42
CA LEU A 111 7.97 21.88 13.25
C LEU A 111 9.14 20.90 13.21
N THR A 112 9.68 20.56 14.38
CA THR A 112 10.85 19.68 14.48
C THR A 112 10.49 18.27 14.94
N SER A 113 9.42 18.14 15.75
CA SER A 113 8.93 16.83 16.18
C SER A 113 7.43 16.80 16.44
N ILE A 114 6.83 15.61 16.30
CA ILE A 114 5.49 15.27 16.76
C ILE A 114 5.61 14.08 17.71
N GLU A 115 5.20 14.25 18.97
CA GLU A 115 5.34 13.26 20.03
C GLU A 115 3.98 12.92 20.65
N LEU A 116 3.50 11.72 20.35
CA LEU A 116 2.24 11.16 20.81
C LEU A 116 2.49 10.15 21.93
N LEU A 117 2.76 10.64 23.14
CA LEU A 117 3.30 9.83 24.24
C LEU A 117 2.33 8.74 24.73
N ASP A 118 1.04 9.08 24.82
CA ASP A 118 0.00 8.22 25.39
C ASP A 118 -1.03 7.74 24.36
N ALA A 119 -0.92 8.19 23.11
CA ALA A 119 -1.88 7.86 22.06
C ALA A 119 -1.81 6.38 21.70
N ALA A 120 -2.96 5.71 21.74
CA ALA A 120 -3.14 4.34 21.27
C ALA A 120 -3.83 4.28 19.90
N PHE A 121 -4.74 5.22 19.64
CA PHE A 121 -5.47 5.36 18.38
C PHE A 121 -5.25 6.75 17.79
N LEU A 122 -5.02 6.80 16.48
CA LEU A 122 -4.88 8.03 15.71
C LEU A 122 -5.62 7.91 14.37
N GLY A 123 -6.44 8.90 14.01
CA GLY A 123 -7.10 8.92 12.71
C GLY A 123 -6.10 9.04 11.55
N GLY A 124 -5.05 9.83 11.70
CA GLY A 124 -3.91 9.78 10.79
C GLY A 124 -2.91 10.92 10.91
N PHE A 125 -1.96 10.92 9.98
CA PHE A 125 -1.09 12.04 9.63
C PHE A 125 -1.32 12.43 8.17
N ASP A 126 -1.29 13.72 7.90
CA ASP A 126 -1.24 14.29 6.54
C ASP A 126 -0.29 15.49 6.58
N LEU A 127 0.97 15.24 6.24
CA LEU A 127 2.10 16.16 6.45
C LEU A 127 2.86 16.34 5.14
N THR A 128 3.22 17.58 4.80
CA THR A 128 3.84 17.88 3.50
C THR A 128 5.00 18.89 3.65
N ASP A 129 6.04 18.74 2.81
CA ASP A 129 7.12 19.71 2.65
C ASP A 129 7.99 19.97 3.91
N HIS A 130 8.33 18.91 4.65
CA HIS A 130 9.22 19.02 5.81
C HIS A 130 10.68 18.65 5.51
N ASN A 131 11.60 19.56 5.84
CA ASN A 131 13.04 19.32 5.72
C ASN A 131 13.55 18.30 6.76
N TYR A 132 13.15 18.47 8.03
CA TYR A 132 13.52 17.60 9.14
C TYR A 132 12.34 17.46 10.07
N LEU A 133 11.85 16.24 10.23
CA LEU A 133 10.72 15.98 11.13
C LEU A 133 10.89 14.62 11.79
N SER A 134 10.72 14.58 13.12
CA SER A 134 10.68 13.34 13.88
C SER A 134 9.29 13.08 14.43
N ILE A 135 8.65 11.99 14.02
CA ILE A 135 7.34 11.56 14.50
C ILE A 135 7.54 10.35 15.41
N SER A 136 7.04 10.43 16.63
CA SER A 136 7.15 9.37 17.64
C SER A 136 5.79 9.10 18.28
N GLY A 137 5.42 7.82 18.31
CA GLY A 137 4.18 7.34 18.93
C GLY A 137 4.41 5.96 19.53
N PRO A 138 5.14 5.86 20.66
CA PRO A 138 5.59 4.58 21.21
C PRO A 138 4.45 3.67 21.63
N ASN A 139 3.27 4.22 21.90
CA ASN A 139 2.07 3.48 22.32
C ASN A 139 1.00 3.37 21.23
N VAL A 140 1.22 3.95 20.05
CA VAL A 140 0.24 3.93 18.97
C VAL A 140 0.12 2.51 18.43
N THR A 141 -1.09 1.97 18.49
CA THR A 141 -1.40 0.60 18.04
C THR A 141 -2.22 0.56 16.76
N GLU A 142 -2.95 1.63 16.46
CA GLU A 142 -3.80 1.74 15.29
C GLU A 142 -3.75 3.15 14.71
N VAL A 143 -3.58 3.23 13.39
CA VAL A 143 -3.61 4.49 12.63
C VAL A 143 -4.54 4.34 11.44
N GLY A 144 -5.39 5.33 11.16
CA GLY A 144 -6.17 5.32 9.94
C GLY A 144 -5.28 5.50 8.70
N ARG A 145 -4.66 6.66 8.55
CA ARG A 145 -3.81 6.98 7.40
C ARG A 145 -2.49 7.63 7.83
N ILE A 146 -1.39 7.28 7.19
CA ILE A 146 -0.12 7.98 7.28
C ILE A 146 0.17 8.50 5.88
N ASP A 147 0.04 9.80 5.65
CA ASP A 147 0.46 10.45 4.43
C ASP A 147 1.55 11.47 4.74
N ILE A 148 2.74 11.24 4.20
CA ILE A 148 3.89 12.12 4.36
C ILE A 148 4.49 12.34 3.00
N ALA A 149 4.38 13.57 2.48
CA ALA A 149 4.84 13.93 1.15
C ALA A 149 6.01 14.91 1.20
N ASN A 150 6.90 14.79 0.23
CA ASN A 150 8.04 15.70 0.02
C ASN A 150 8.96 15.86 1.24
N GLY A 151 9.11 14.80 2.04
CA GLY A 151 10.08 14.79 3.13
C GLY A 151 11.51 14.84 2.59
N LEU A 152 12.43 15.56 3.25
CA LEU A 152 13.87 15.42 2.96
C LEU A 152 14.56 14.51 3.98
N SER A 153 14.24 14.65 5.27
CA SER A 153 14.80 13.83 6.33
C SER A 153 13.76 13.58 7.41
N VAL A 154 12.77 12.76 7.08
CA VAL A 154 11.70 12.39 8.00
C VAL A 154 12.04 11.09 8.73
N SER A 155 11.85 11.08 10.04
CA SER A 155 11.96 9.89 10.89
C SER A 155 10.59 9.59 11.49
N VAL A 156 10.13 8.35 11.37
CA VAL A 156 8.86 7.90 11.95
C VAL A 156 9.12 6.67 12.81
N SER A 157 8.73 6.71 14.08
CA SER A 157 8.82 5.56 15.00
C SER A 157 7.48 5.29 15.67
N LEU A 158 6.83 4.22 15.20
CA LEU A 158 5.57 3.69 15.71
C LEU A 158 5.73 2.17 15.97
N PRO A 159 6.60 1.77 16.92
CA PRO A 159 7.02 0.36 17.09
C PRO A 159 5.89 -0.57 17.51
N ARG A 160 4.80 -0.04 18.08
CA ARG A 160 3.63 -0.80 18.53
C ARG A 160 2.46 -0.76 17.54
N LEU A 161 2.61 -0.07 16.42
CA LEU A 161 1.56 0.06 15.40
C LEU A 161 1.27 -1.33 14.84
N GLY A 162 0.10 -1.90 15.15
CA GLY A 162 -0.27 -3.23 14.69
C GLY A 162 -1.06 -3.20 13.39
N THR A 163 -1.90 -2.18 13.22
CA THR A 163 -2.79 -2.03 12.06
C THR A 163 -2.78 -0.60 11.55
N VAL A 164 -2.71 -0.46 10.23
CA VAL A 164 -2.89 0.81 9.54
C VAL A 164 -3.83 0.61 8.35
N ALA A 165 -4.66 1.59 8.00
CA ALA A 165 -5.42 1.48 6.76
C ALA A 165 -4.52 1.81 5.56
N GLU A 166 -3.89 2.98 5.58
CA GLU A 166 -3.09 3.47 4.47
C GLU A 166 -1.75 4.06 4.92
N ILE A 167 -0.68 3.72 4.21
CA ILE A 167 0.63 4.36 4.29
C ILE A 167 0.97 4.89 2.89
N SER A 168 1.24 6.19 2.80
CA SER A 168 1.70 6.91 1.62
C SER A 168 2.91 7.75 2.03
N LEU A 169 4.08 7.37 1.56
CA LEU A 169 5.35 8.01 1.92
C LEU A 169 6.09 8.40 0.65
N SER A 170 6.36 9.70 0.45
CA SER A 170 7.22 10.16 -0.65
C SER A 170 8.31 11.12 -0.18
N GLY A 171 9.54 10.87 -0.63
CA GLY A 171 10.72 11.67 -0.31
C GLY A 171 11.81 10.91 0.44
N GLY A 172 12.68 11.65 1.14
CA GLY A 172 13.78 11.15 1.94
C GLY A 172 13.36 10.80 3.37
N PHE A 173 13.61 9.55 3.76
CA PHE A 173 13.32 9.01 5.09
C PHE A 173 14.60 8.53 5.74
N SER A 174 14.95 9.10 6.89
CA SER A 174 16.15 8.72 7.63
C SER A 174 15.94 7.46 8.45
N ASN A 175 14.74 7.26 8.99
CA ASN A 175 14.38 6.08 9.77
C ASN A 175 12.86 5.84 9.74
N LEU A 176 12.45 4.62 9.40
CA LEU A 176 11.05 4.18 9.43
C LEU A 176 10.96 2.95 10.32
N ASP A 177 10.38 3.10 11.50
CA ASP A 177 10.16 2.02 12.45
C ASP A 177 8.67 1.71 12.56
N PHE A 178 8.26 0.71 11.78
CA PHE A 178 6.96 0.05 11.82
C PHE A 178 7.12 -1.42 12.26
N SER A 179 8.03 -1.68 13.21
CA SER A 179 8.41 -3.04 13.62
C SER A 179 7.26 -3.88 14.17
N GLY A 180 6.19 -3.25 14.66
CA GLY A 180 4.97 -3.91 15.12
C GLY A 180 3.89 -4.13 14.05
N LEU A 181 4.08 -3.62 12.83
CA LEU A 181 3.02 -3.54 11.82
C LEU A 181 2.69 -4.90 11.22
N LYS A 182 1.47 -5.38 11.49
CA LYS A 182 0.97 -6.68 11.04
C LYS A 182 0.05 -6.58 9.83
N ASN A 183 -0.78 -5.53 9.77
CA ASN A 183 -1.86 -5.43 8.77
C ASN A 183 -1.93 -4.05 8.13
N ILE A 184 -2.00 -4.02 6.80
CA ILE A 184 -2.30 -2.83 5.99
C ILE A 184 -3.61 -3.07 5.25
N THR A 185 -4.70 -2.45 5.71
CA THR A 185 -6.05 -2.82 5.26
C THR A 185 -6.46 -2.16 3.94
N SER A 186 -5.72 -1.17 3.46
CA SER A 186 -6.01 -0.46 2.19
C SER A 186 -4.80 -0.45 1.25
N LYS A 187 -3.73 0.28 1.60
CA LYS A 187 -2.63 0.56 0.66
C LYS A 187 -1.33 0.90 1.38
N LEU A 188 -0.22 0.40 0.85
CA LEU A 188 1.15 0.81 1.15
C LEU A 188 1.76 1.36 -0.14
N GLU A 189 2.09 2.64 -0.15
CA GLU A 189 2.89 3.27 -1.20
C GLU A 189 4.10 3.96 -0.58
N MET A 190 5.29 3.60 -1.05
CA MET A 190 6.54 4.21 -0.62
C MET A 190 7.37 4.61 -1.84
N CYS A 191 7.83 5.85 -1.86
CA CYS A 191 8.66 6.42 -2.90
C CYS A 191 9.90 7.08 -2.28
N SER A 192 11.09 6.77 -2.79
CA SER A 192 12.35 7.44 -2.36
C SER A 192 12.44 8.91 -2.77
N ASP A 193 11.56 9.33 -3.67
CA ASP A 193 11.54 10.66 -4.29
C ASP A 193 10.12 11.24 -4.20
N ALA A 194 10.03 12.55 -4.02
CA ALA A 194 8.78 13.31 -3.95
C ALA A 194 7.88 13.10 -5.18
N SER A 195 8.48 12.97 -6.37
CA SER A 195 7.77 12.75 -7.63
C SER A 195 7.53 11.26 -7.95
N CYS A 196 7.92 10.35 -7.04
CA CYS A 196 7.95 8.91 -7.26
C CYS A 196 8.72 8.54 -8.55
N ASN A 197 9.72 9.33 -8.90
CA ASN A 197 10.62 8.98 -9.98
C ASN A 197 11.52 7.82 -9.50
N PRO A 198 11.47 6.66 -10.17
CA PRO A 198 12.27 5.52 -9.77
C PRO A 198 13.78 5.78 -9.73
N GLU A 199 14.29 6.58 -10.66
CA GLU A 199 15.74 6.79 -10.88
C GLU A 199 16.34 7.89 -9.99
N SER A 200 15.54 8.47 -9.09
CA SER A 200 15.99 9.51 -8.17
C SER A 200 15.58 9.24 -6.73
N GLY A 201 16.00 10.13 -5.83
CA GLY A 201 15.72 10.03 -4.42
C GLY A 201 16.81 9.35 -3.61
N GLU A 202 16.60 9.33 -2.30
CA GLU A 202 17.54 8.76 -1.34
C GLU A 202 17.40 7.25 -1.20
N ALA A 203 18.32 6.63 -0.47
CA ALA A 203 18.23 5.21 -0.15
C ALA A 203 16.97 4.90 0.67
N LEU A 204 16.12 4.02 0.15
CA LEU A 204 14.89 3.59 0.81
C LEU A 204 15.06 2.20 1.44
N ASN A 205 14.66 2.06 2.70
CA ASN A 205 14.61 0.78 3.39
C ASN A 205 13.15 0.43 3.71
N ALA A 206 12.66 -0.66 3.13
CA ALA A 206 11.30 -1.16 3.35
C ALA A 206 11.35 -2.42 4.23
N SER A 207 11.36 -2.22 5.55
CA SER A 207 11.42 -3.30 6.54
C SER A 207 10.12 -3.39 7.35
N PHE A 208 9.41 -4.50 7.19
CA PHE A 208 8.17 -4.82 7.91
C PHE A 208 8.23 -6.26 8.43
N PRO A 209 8.99 -6.51 9.52
CA PRO A 209 9.38 -7.85 9.95
C PRO A 209 8.19 -8.74 10.37
N VAL A 210 7.09 -8.14 10.83
CA VAL A 210 5.89 -8.84 11.31
C VAL A 210 4.67 -8.63 10.42
N LEU A 211 4.83 -7.99 9.26
CA LEU A 211 3.73 -7.77 8.33
C LEU A 211 3.21 -9.11 7.81
N GLU A 212 1.92 -9.37 8.01
CA GLU A 212 1.25 -10.60 7.61
C GLU A 212 0.38 -10.36 6.37
N THR A 213 -0.33 -9.23 6.32
CA THR A 213 -1.26 -8.92 5.23
C THR A 213 -1.18 -7.47 4.78
N ALA A 214 -1.25 -7.26 3.47
CA ALA A 214 -1.41 -5.95 2.87
C ALA A 214 -2.35 -6.05 1.66
N ARG A 215 -3.22 -5.06 1.46
CA ARG A 215 -4.17 -5.10 0.34
C ARG A 215 -3.54 -4.64 -0.98
N SER A 216 -2.83 -3.53 -0.97
CA SER A 216 -2.09 -3.05 -2.14
C SER A 216 -0.73 -2.57 -1.69
N MET A 217 0.32 -2.98 -2.38
CA MET A 217 1.69 -2.63 -2.05
C MET A 217 2.44 -2.12 -3.27
N LYS A 218 3.03 -0.95 -3.13
CA LYS A 218 3.86 -0.30 -4.13
C LYS A 218 5.08 0.32 -3.48
N ILE A 219 6.26 -0.08 -3.92
CA ILE A 219 7.52 0.47 -3.43
C ILE A 219 8.36 0.85 -4.65
N ILE A 220 8.71 2.12 -4.78
CA ILE A 220 9.47 2.65 -5.92
C ILE A 220 10.68 3.43 -5.40
N GLY A 221 11.85 3.20 -5.99
CA GLY A 221 12.98 4.08 -5.77
C GLY A 221 14.34 3.40 -5.74
N THR A 222 15.30 4.07 -5.10
CA THR A 222 16.63 3.52 -4.79
C THR A 222 16.54 2.62 -3.56
N ILE A 223 16.05 1.39 -3.73
CA ILE A 223 15.77 0.48 -2.63
C ILE A 223 17.05 -0.22 -2.20
N THR A 224 17.34 -0.18 -0.90
CA THR A 224 18.51 -0.85 -0.31
C THR A 224 18.16 -2.18 0.35
N THR A 225 16.94 -2.31 0.88
CA THR A 225 16.46 -3.53 1.55
C THR A 225 14.95 -3.62 1.44
N VAL A 226 14.47 -4.83 1.18
CA VAL A 226 13.06 -5.22 1.32
C VAL A 226 13.02 -6.41 2.27
N TYR A 227 12.35 -6.27 3.42
CA TYR A 227 12.31 -7.32 4.44
C TYR A 227 10.91 -7.52 4.99
N MET A 228 10.22 -8.57 4.54
CA MET A 228 8.84 -8.88 4.92
C MET A 228 8.64 -10.41 5.04
N PRO A 229 9.37 -11.09 5.93
CA PRO A 229 9.42 -12.55 5.99
C PRO A 229 8.07 -13.19 6.33
N ASN A 230 7.18 -12.46 7.01
CA ASN A 230 5.88 -12.96 7.45
C ASN A 230 4.74 -12.60 6.49
N LEU A 231 5.02 -11.90 5.38
CA LEU A 231 3.98 -11.49 4.45
C LEU A 231 3.35 -12.73 3.81
N ARG A 232 2.07 -12.95 4.10
CA ARG A 232 1.28 -14.11 3.61
C ARG A 232 0.41 -13.75 2.44
N ALA A 233 -0.13 -12.53 2.44
CA ALA A 233 -1.08 -12.07 1.45
C ALA A 233 -0.83 -10.63 1.00
N ALA A 234 -0.79 -10.43 -0.31
CA ALA A 234 -0.77 -9.13 -0.99
C ALA A 234 -1.90 -9.10 -2.04
N TYR A 235 -3.08 -8.62 -1.67
CA TYR A 235 -4.30 -8.88 -2.46
C TYR A 235 -5.25 -7.69 -2.53
N VAL A 236 -5.80 -7.41 -3.70
CA VAL A 236 -6.76 -6.31 -3.87
C VAL A 236 -8.15 -6.89 -4.05
N ASP A 237 -9.12 -6.60 -3.16
CA ASP A 237 -10.50 -7.08 -3.44
C ASP A 237 -10.95 -6.48 -4.77
N SER A 238 -11.22 -7.39 -5.69
CA SER A 238 -11.64 -7.17 -7.07
C SER A 238 -12.91 -6.30 -7.14
N LEU A 239 -12.73 -4.99 -7.09
CA LEU A 239 -13.63 -3.98 -7.65
C LEU A 239 -12.80 -2.98 -8.44
N ALA A 240 -12.04 -3.48 -9.43
CA ALA A 240 -11.43 -2.61 -10.43
C ALA A 240 -12.56 -1.94 -11.23
N VAL A 241 -12.90 -0.70 -10.87
CA VAL A 241 -14.02 0.04 -11.47
C VAL A 241 -13.78 0.33 -12.97
N ASP A 242 -12.51 0.31 -13.42
CA ASP A 242 -12.14 0.78 -14.77
C ASP A 242 -11.25 -0.20 -15.58
N GLY A 243 -11.22 -1.48 -15.20
CA GLY A 243 -10.42 -2.49 -15.91
C GLY A 243 -8.90 -2.29 -15.84
N ALA A 244 -8.43 -1.43 -14.92
CA ALA A 244 -7.03 -1.37 -14.52
C ALA A 244 -6.73 -2.56 -13.58
N ILE A 245 -5.69 -3.34 -13.89
CA ILE A 245 -5.22 -4.38 -12.97
C ILE A 245 -4.55 -3.67 -11.80
N LEU A 246 -5.12 -3.80 -10.61
CA LEU A 246 -4.62 -3.18 -9.39
C LEU A 246 -3.34 -3.88 -8.93
N GLU A 247 -2.45 -3.11 -8.31
CA GLU A 247 -1.17 -3.59 -7.79
C GLU A 247 -1.41 -4.39 -6.49
N GLY A 248 -1.15 -5.70 -6.53
CA GLY A 248 -1.12 -6.52 -5.33
C GLY A 248 0.19 -6.29 -4.60
N LEU A 249 1.29 -6.65 -5.26
CA LEU A 249 2.66 -6.37 -4.84
C LEU A 249 3.48 -5.85 -6.03
N SER A 250 3.86 -4.58 -5.98
CA SER A 250 4.67 -3.92 -7.01
C SER A 250 5.94 -3.32 -6.38
N ILE A 251 7.11 -3.70 -6.86
CA ILE A 251 8.39 -3.18 -6.40
C ILE A 251 9.25 -2.79 -7.60
N TYR A 252 9.68 -1.52 -7.64
CA TYR A 252 10.61 -1.00 -8.63
C TYR A 252 11.89 -0.53 -7.92
N ASN A 253 13.02 -1.17 -8.23
CA ASN A 253 14.33 -0.86 -7.65
C ASN A 253 15.28 -0.22 -8.68
N ALA A 254 15.64 1.05 -8.50
CA ALA A 254 16.73 1.69 -9.26
C ALA A 254 18.08 1.69 -8.52
N GLY A 255 18.14 1.11 -7.32
CA GLY A 255 19.37 0.94 -6.55
C GLY A 255 20.21 -0.22 -7.07
N GLY A 256 21.15 -0.69 -6.24
CA GLY A 256 21.93 -1.88 -6.55
C GLY A 256 21.11 -3.18 -6.44
N PRO A 257 21.71 -4.35 -6.75
CA PRO A 257 20.99 -5.61 -6.74
C PRO A 257 20.47 -5.98 -5.35
N ILE A 258 19.17 -6.24 -5.25
CA ILE A 258 18.54 -6.69 -3.99
C ILE A 258 17.91 -8.08 -4.15
N ALA A 259 17.93 -8.84 -3.06
CA ALA A 259 17.23 -10.11 -2.95
C ALA A 259 15.79 -9.86 -2.50
N MET A 260 14.81 -10.47 -3.19
CA MET A 260 13.39 -10.35 -2.89
C MET A 260 12.83 -11.71 -2.46
N ASN A 261 12.88 -11.96 -1.16
CA ASN A 261 12.50 -13.24 -0.57
C ASN A 261 11.23 -13.09 0.27
N PHE A 262 10.14 -13.74 -0.16
CA PHE A 262 8.85 -13.74 0.52
C PHE A 262 8.46 -15.18 0.90
N PRO A 263 9.09 -15.76 1.93
CA PRO A 263 8.99 -17.18 2.22
C PRO A 263 7.58 -17.65 2.59
N ASN A 264 6.74 -16.77 3.13
CA ASN A 264 5.38 -17.12 3.56
C ASN A 264 4.29 -16.62 2.59
N LEU A 265 4.67 -15.96 1.49
CA LEU A 265 3.72 -15.37 0.56
C LEU A 265 3.01 -16.47 -0.21
N SER A 266 1.73 -16.65 0.08
CA SER A 266 0.89 -17.73 -0.45
C SER A 266 -0.30 -17.21 -1.25
N LEU A 267 -0.64 -15.93 -1.09
CA LEU A 267 -1.70 -15.27 -1.83
C LEU A 267 -1.21 -13.96 -2.42
N VAL A 268 -1.28 -13.84 -3.74
CA VAL A 268 -1.18 -12.57 -4.46
C VAL A 268 -2.34 -12.46 -5.42
N GLU A 269 -2.98 -11.31 -5.48
CA GLU A 269 -4.03 -10.99 -6.46
C GLU A 269 -3.69 -9.71 -7.23
N GLY A 270 -4.28 -9.55 -8.41
CA GLY A 270 -3.99 -8.40 -9.28
C GLY A 270 -2.64 -8.55 -10.00
N LYS A 271 -1.59 -7.96 -9.45
CA LYS A 271 -0.22 -8.01 -10.00
C LYS A 271 0.82 -8.36 -8.96
N LEU A 272 1.76 -9.21 -9.36
CA LEU A 272 3.07 -9.36 -8.75
C LEU A 272 4.09 -8.76 -9.72
N GLU A 273 4.50 -7.52 -9.52
CA GLU A 273 5.32 -6.75 -10.46
C GLU A 273 6.67 -6.39 -9.82
N LEU A 274 7.78 -6.95 -10.30
CA LEU A 274 9.13 -6.68 -9.80
C LEU A 274 10.01 -6.14 -10.93
N GLN A 275 10.60 -4.97 -10.73
CA GLN A 275 11.44 -4.34 -11.76
C GLN A 275 12.76 -3.82 -11.17
N GLY A 276 13.82 -3.83 -11.98
CA GLY A 276 15.10 -3.21 -11.67
C GLY A 276 16.24 -4.19 -11.38
N GLU A 277 17.19 -3.80 -10.52
CA GLU A 277 18.32 -4.68 -10.17
C GLU A 277 17.89 -5.70 -9.10
N LEU A 278 17.72 -6.95 -9.54
CA LEU A 278 17.31 -8.11 -8.73
C LEU A 278 18.44 -9.14 -8.69
N SER A 279 18.88 -9.53 -7.49
CA SER A 279 19.89 -10.58 -7.32
C SER A 279 19.28 -11.96 -7.08
N GLU A 280 18.12 -12.01 -6.42
CA GLU A 280 17.41 -13.24 -6.07
C GLU A 280 15.91 -12.93 -5.97
N PHE A 281 15.09 -13.92 -6.30
CA PHE A 281 13.65 -13.88 -6.08
C PHE A 281 13.16 -15.26 -5.60
N SER A 282 12.37 -15.28 -4.53
CA SER A 282 11.85 -16.53 -3.95
C SER A 282 10.47 -16.37 -3.32
N VAL A 283 9.53 -17.22 -3.74
CA VAL A 283 8.13 -17.28 -3.27
C VAL A 283 7.68 -18.75 -3.09
N PRO A 284 8.32 -19.51 -2.18
CA PRO A 284 8.15 -20.97 -2.10
C PRO A 284 6.75 -21.44 -1.70
N GLU A 285 5.94 -20.58 -1.07
CA GLU A 285 4.57 -20.93 -0.65
C GLU A 285 3.49 -20.46 -1.65
N LEU A 286 3.89 -19.77 -2.73
CA LEU A 286 2.97 -19.28 -3.76
C LEU A 286 2.63 -20.41 -4.74
N LYS A 287 1.61 -21.19 -4.39
CA LYS A 287 1.16 -22.33 -5.22
C LYS A 287 0.17 -21.93 -6.30
N ASN A 288 -0.83 -21.13 -5.94
CA ASN A 288 -1.91 -20.76 -6.84
C ASN A 288 -2.14 -19.25 -6.74
N THR A 289 -2.18 -18.58 -7.88
CA THR A 289 -2.44 -17.15 -7.94
C THR A 289 -3.26 -16.78 -9.17
N SER A 290 -4.16 -15.80 -9.01
CA SER A 290 -4.85 -15.15 -10.11
C SER A 290 -4.07 -13.94 -10.64
N ALA A 291 -2.96 -13.57 -10.01
CA ALA A 291 -2.18 -12.41 -10.36
C ALA A 291 -1.45 -12.58 -11.70
N ALA A 292 -1.23 -11.47 -12.38
CA ALA A 292 -0.22 -11.37 -13.42
C ALA A 292 1.16 -11.24 -12.75
N ILE A 293 2.04 -12.22 -12.98
CA ILE A 293 3.43 -12.19 -12.54
C ILE A 293 4.24 -11.48 -13.61
N MET A 294 4.82 -10.34 -13.29
CA MET A 294 5.58 -9.50 -14.19
C MET A 294 6.95 -9.23 -13.57
N MET A 295 8.03 -9.61 -14.25
CA MET A 295 9.39 -9.38 -13.77
C MET A 295 10.24 -8.76 -14.88
N ALA A 296 10.95 -7.68 -14.56
CA ALA A 296 11.89 -7.02 -15.47
C ALA A 296 13.22 -6.78 -14.75
N SER A 297 14.22 -7.62 -15.02
CA SER A 297 15.51 -7.54 -14.31
C SER A 297 16.60 -6.87 -15.15
N SER A 298 17.26 -5.85 -14.61
CA SER A 298 18.45 -5.23 -15.22
C SER A 298 19.77 -5.90 -14.80
N SER A 299 19.72 -6.87 -13.88
CA SER A 299 20.82 -7.76 -13.47
C SER A 299 20.50 -9.22 -13.80
N SER A 300 21.53 -10.07 -13.83
CA SER A 300 21.34 -11.49 -14.13
C SER A 300 20.45 -12.16 -13.08
N LEU A 301 19.24 -12.57 -13.44
CA LEU A 301 18.27 -13.16 -12.55
C LEU A 301 17.92 -14.60 -12.95
N SER A 302 18.04 -15.51 -11.99
CA SER A 302 17.58 -16.89 -12.11
C SER A 302 16.22 -17.01 -11.45
N ILE A 303 15.21 -17.43 -12.20
CA ILE A 303 13.84 -17.54 -11.71
C ILE A 303 13.50 -19.01 -11.53
N ASP A 304 13.17 -19.36 -10.29
CA ASP A 304 12.71 -20.69 -9.92
C ASP A 304 11.35 -20.60 -9.22
N LEU A 305 10.31 -21.08 -9.89
CA LEU A 305 8.93 -21.14 -9.38
C LEU A 305 8.48 -22.59 -9.17
N ASN A 306 9.30 -23.40 -8.48
CA ASN A 306 9.04 -24.81 -8.20
C ASN A 306 7.68 -25.12 -7.57
N SER A 307 7.13 -24.23 -6.75
CA SER A 307 5.86 -24.47 -6.06
C SER A 307 4.63 -24.00 -6.83
N LEU A 308 4.82 -23.21 -7.90
CA LEU A 308 3.72 -22.57 -8.62
C LEU A 308 3.01 -23.59 -9.52
N GLU A 309 1.76 -23.89 -9.19
CA GLU A 309 0.86 -24.80 -9.89
C GLU A 309 -0.08 -24.06 -10.85
N ALA A 310 -0.54 -22.86 -10.47
CA ALA A 310 -1.43 -22.04 -11.29
C ALA A 310 -1.12 -20.53 -11.23
N ALA A 311 -1.14 -19.87 -12.38
CA ALA A 311 -1.01 -18.41 -12.51
C ALA A 311 -1.90 -17.88 -13.65
N SER A 312 -2.22 -16.59 -13.65
CA SER A 312 -2.94 -16.00 -14.79
C SER A 312 -1.98 -15.76 -15.97
N THR A 313 -0.99 -14.91 -15.78
CA THR A 313 0.02 -14.57 -16.80
C THR A 313 1.38 -14.55 -16.14
N ILE A 314 2.40 -15.00 -16.86
CA ILE A 314 3.81 -14.88 -16.48
C ILE A 314 4.52 -14.10 -17.60
N ASP A 315 5.07 -12.94 -17.27
CA ASP A 315 5.82 -12.08 -18.18
C ASP A 315 7.19 -11.76 -17.59
N LEU A 316 8.24 -12.29 -18.21
CA LEU A 316 9.63 -12.17 -17.77
C LEU A 316 10.44 -11.43 -18.82
N SER A 317 11.13 -10.38 -18.43
CA SER A 317 11.93 -9.55 -19.33
C SER A 317 13.28 -9.14 -18.73
N GLY A 318 14.23 -8.76 -19.59
CA GLY A 318 15.55 -8.27 -19.18
C GLY A 318 16.59 -9.38 -19.11
N ARG A 319 17.51 -9.34 -18.15
CA ARG A 319 18.65 -10.27 -18.05
C ARG A 319 18.28 -11.56 -17.31
N ILE A 320 17.39 -12.36 -17.89
CA ILE A 320 16.95 -13.64 -17.30
C ILE A 320 17.93 -14.76 -17.67
N SER A 321 18.65 -15.32 -16.71
CA SER A 321 19.64 -16.38 -16.93
C SER A 321 19.04 -17.79 -16.88
N SER A 322 17.94 -17.97 -16.15
CA SER A 322 17.16 -19.21 -16.14
C SER A 322 15.71 -18.92 -15.74
N ALA A 323 14.78 -19.75 -16.22
CA ALA A 323 13.36 -19.69 -15.85
C ALA A 323 12.78 -21.10 -15.80
N GLN A 324 12.38 -21.57 -14.62
CA GLN A 324 11.88 -22.93 -14.40
C GLN A 324 10.49 -22.92 -13.74
N PHE A 325 9.59 -23.75 -14.27
CA PHE A 325 8.21 -23.90 -13.79
C PHE A 325 7.79 -25.39 -13.72
N PRO A 326 8.49 -26.24 -12.94
CA PRO A 326 8.28 -27.68 -13.00
C PRO A 326 6.88 -28.12 -12.55
N SER A 327 6.24 -27.38 -11.64
CA SER A 327 4.91 -27.71 -11.10
C SER A 327 3.75 -27.01 -11.81
N LEU A 328 4.03 -26.11 -12.76
CA LEU A 328 2.99 -25.29 -13.40
C LEU A 328 2.10 -26.17 -14.28
N GLN A 329 0.80 -26.19 -13.95
CA GLN A 329 -0.25 -26.97 -14.61
C GLN A 329 -1.30 -26.07 -15.26
N TYR A 330 -1.49 -24.84 -14.79
CA TYR A 330 -2.52 -23.94 -15.32
C TYR A 330 -1.96 -22.54 -15.52
N VAL A 331 -1.97 -22.05 -16.76
CA VAL A 331 -1.56 -20.69 -17.09
C VAL A 331 -2.22 -20.20 -18.37
N ASN A 332 -2.62 -18.92 -18.41
CA ASN A 332 -3.22 -18.35 -19.61
C ASN A 332 -2.15 -17.87 -20.60
N SER A 333 -1.00 -17.38 -20.13
CA SER A 333 0.07 -16.87 -21.01
C SER A 333 1.42 -16.93 -20.30
N ILE A 334 2.46 -17.30 -21.06
CA ILE A 334 3.86 -17.20 -20.62
C ILE A 334 4.65 -16.47 -21.70
N GLN A 335 5.22 -15.32 -21.36
CA GLN A 335 6.11 -14.55 -22.22
C GLN A 335 7.47 -14.40 -21.53
N ILE A 336 8.53 -14.78 -22.23
CA ILE A 336 9.91 -14.66 -21.73
C ILE A 336 10.75 -13.99 -22.81
N HIS A 337 11.36 -12.86 -22.47
CA HIS A 337 12.28 -12.11 -23.31
C HIS A 337 13.58 -11.86 -22.55
N SER A 338 14.62 -12.65 -22.84
CA SER A 338 15.93 -12.46 -22.20
C SER A 338 16.89 -11.68 -23.10
N ASP A 339 17.60 -10.72 -22.51
CA ASP A 339 18.72 -9.98 -23.12
C ASP A 339 20.03 -10.80 -23.13
N ILE A 340 20.04 -11.94 -22.46
CA ILE A 340 21.17 -12.87 -22.38
C ILE A 340 20.72 -14.27 -22.83
N TYR A 341 21.68 -15.16 -23.08
CA TYR A 341 21.34 -16.54 -23.40
C TYR A 341 20.46 -17.14 -22.30
N LEU A 342 19.39 -17.81 -22.72
CA LEU A 342 18.44 -18.49 -21.88
C LEU A 342 18.07 -19.82 -22.54
N ASP A 343 18.11 -20.90 -21.75
CA ASP A 343 17.56 -22.18 -22.16
C ASP A 343 16.02 -22.16 -21.99
N CYS A 344 15.31 -22.20 -23.11
CA CYS A 344 13.85 -22.19 -23.16
C CYS A 344 13.21 -23.57 -22.93
N GLU A 345 13.96 -24.65 -22.65
CA GLU A 345 13.38 -25.98 -22.41
C GLU A 345 12.40 -25.98 -21.21
N GLY A 346 12.75 -25.35 -20.10
CA GLY A 346 11.87 -25.26 -18.92
C GLY A 346 10.52 -24.59 -19.22
N TYR A 347 10.51 -23.62 -20.15
CA TYR A 347 9.29 -23.01 -20.67
C TYR A 347 8.50 -23.95 -21.58
N LYS A 348 9.16 -24.70 -22.48
CA LYS A 348 8.49 -25.66 -23.38
C LYS A 348 7.79 -26.75 -22.60
N ASP A 349 8.44 -27.26 -21.57
CA ASP A 349 7.90 -28.25 -20.64
C ASP A 349 6.67 -27.72 -19.91
N ALA A 350 6.74 -26.50 -19.38
CA ALA A 350 5.61 -25.85 -18.71
C ALA A 350 4.43 -25.63 -19.66
N LYS A 351 4.69 -25.16 -20.89
CA LYS A 351 3.68 -25.01 -21.94
C LYS A 351 3.01 -26.35 -22.29
N GLY A 352 3.79 -27.42 -22.44
CA GLY A 352 3.27 -28.75 -22.78
C GLY A 352 2.41 -29.37 -21.68
N ARG A 353 2.64 -29.02 -20.41
CA ARG A 353 1.79 -29.40 -19.28
C ARG A 353 0.52 -28.55 -19.18
N ALA A 354 0.66 -27.24 -19.33
CA ALA A 354 -0.42 -26.30 -19.08
C ALA A 354 -1.42 -26.16 -20.23
N PHE A 355 -1.06 -26.62 -21.42
CA PHE A 355 -1.88 -26.54 -22.62
C PHE A 355 -2.18 -27.94 -23.15
N ASP A 356 -3.42 -28.39 -23.01
CA ASP A 356 -3.90 -29.61 -23.66
C ASP A 356 -4.31 -29.27 -25.12
N PRO A 357 -3.60 -29.78 -26.14
CA PRO A 357 -3.92 -29.48 -27.53
C PRO A 357 -5.27 -30.04 -28.00
N ASP A 358 -5.89 -30.99 -27.28
CA ASP A 358 -7.10 -31.67 -27.74
C ASP A 358 -8.41 -30.92 -27.43
N ASP A 359 -8.40 -29.90 -26.57
CA ASP A 359 -9.62 -29.24 -26.07
C ASP A 359 -9.82 -27.79 -26.56
N HIS A 360 -8.99 -27.32 -27.51
CA HIS A 360 -9.03 -25.93 -27.97
C HIS A 360 -9.17 -25.75 -29.48
N HIS A 361 -10.32 -25.20 -29.88
CA HIS A 361 -10.57 -24.65 -31.20
C HIS A 361 -9.71 -23.39 -31.42
N GLU A 362 -8.97 -23.38 -32.52
CA GLU A 362 -8.01 -22.37 -33.01
C GLU A 362 -8.58 -20.93 -33.22
N GLY A 363 -9.79 -20.63 -32.70
CA GLY A 363 -10.50 -19.36 -32.88
C GLY A 363 -10.67 -18.50 -31.62
N ASP A 364 -10.50 -19.04 -30.41
CA ASP A 364 -10.72 -18.30 -29.17
C ASP A 364 -9.38 -17.89 -28.55
N ASN A 365 -9.04 -16.60 -28.64
CA ASN A 365 -7.90 -15.91 -27.99
C ASN A 365 -6.89 -16.83 -27.27
N VAL A 366 -6.12 -17.56 -28.07
CA VAL A 366 -5.11 -18.49 -27.56
C VAL A 366 -4.13 -17.70 -26.71
N GLY A 367 -3.83 -18.23 -25.52
CA GLY A 367 -2.78 -17.70 -24.65
C GLY A 367 -1.52 -17.33 -25.42
N VAL A 368 -0.94 -16.17 -25.15
CA VAL A 368 0.33 -15.79 -25.77
C VAL A 368 1.45 -16.57 -25.09
N PHE A 369 2.08 -17.49 -25.83
CA PHE A 369 3.21 -18.29 -25.36
C PHE A 369 4.44 -18.01 -26.22
N SER A 370 5.47 -17.40 -25.65
CA SER A 370 6.73 -17.12 -26.37
C SER A 370 7.94 -17.11 -25.43
N CYS A 371 9.06 -17.68 -25.87
CA CYS A 371 10.36 -17.55 -25.23
C CYS A 371 11.39 -17.11 -26.28
N SER A 372 12.13 -16.03 -25.99
CA SER A 372 13.10 -15.45 -26.91
C SER A 372 14.36 -15.01 -26.17
N ALA A 373 15.52 -15.34 -26.73
CA ALA A 373 16.83 -15.01 -26.19
C ALA A 373 17.89 -14.98 -27.31
N PRO A 374 19.02 -14.26 -27.13
CA PRO A 374 20.19 -14.36 -27.98
C PRO A 374 20.71 -15.81 -28.11
N PRO A 375 21.39 -16.16 -29.21
CA PRO A 375 21.99 -17.48 -29.40
C PRO A 375 23.07 -17.77 -28.35
N ALA A 376 23.31 -19.07 -28.09
CA ALA A 376 24.32 -19.52 -27.13
C ALA A 376 25.72 -18.98 -27.47
N PRO A 377 26.45 -18.41 -26.49
CA PRO A 377 27.84 -18.01 -26.71
C PRO A 377 28.69 -19.26 -26.94
N GLY A 378 29.15 -19.47 -28.17
CA GLY A 378 30.06 -20.58 -28.51
C GLY A 378 29.61 -21.49 -29.65
N ASN A 379 28.41 -21.34 -30.21
CA ASN A 379 28.01 -22.03 -31.44
C ASN A 379 28.45 -21.29 -32.72
N ASP A 380 29.62 -20.64 -32.68
CA ASP A 380 30.37 -20.26 -33.89
C ASP A 380 31.16 -21.49 -34.41
N GLU A 381 30.46 -22.61 -34.58
CA GLU A 381 31.00 -23.78 -35.28
C GLU A 381 30.29 -23.90 -36.62
N ASN A 382 30.88 -23.24 -37.63
CA ASN A 382 31.20 -23.81 -38.94
C ASN A 382 30.16 -24.63 -39.74
N ASP A 383 28.87 -24.62 -39.43
CA ASP A 383 27.85 -25.21 -40.31
C ASP A 383 27.45 -24.23 -41.40
N LYS A 384 28.33 -24.13 -42.39
CA LYS A 384 27.97 -23.76 -43.77
C LYS A 384 27.00 -24.81 -44.32
N PRO A 385 25.84 -24.37 -44.81
CA PRO A 385 25.43 -24.73 -46.16
C PRO A 385 25.64 -23.50 -47.04
N SER A 386 26.52 -23.68 -48.02
CA SER A 386 26.78 -22.74 -49.10
C SER A 386 25.49 -22.28 -49.78
N ILE A 387 25.11 -21.01 -49.60
CA ILE A 387 24.29 -20.26 -50.55
C ILE A 387 25.05 -18.96 -50.87
N PRO A 388 25.55 -18.79 -52.10
CA PRO A 388 26.18 -17.54 -52.50
C PRO A 388 25.11 -16.52 -52.90
N GLY A 389 25.20 -15.32 -52.32
CA GLY A 389 24.73 -14.11 -52.99
C GLY A 389 23.62 -13.34 -52.27
N ILE A 390 24.02 -12.41 -51.40
CA ILE A 390 23.97 -10.95 -51.62
C ILE A 390 24.01 -10.32 -50.22
N ILE A 391 25.18 -9.75 -49.91
CA ILE A 391 25.43 -8.90 -48.75
C ILE A 391 24.94 -7.50 -49.12
N ALA A 392 23.95 -7.00 -48.40
CA ALA A 392 23.71 -5.57 -48.22
C ALA A 392 23.46 -5.36 -46.73
N GLY A 393 24.44 -4.75 -46.08
CA GLY A 393 24.51 -4.60 -44.63
C GLY A 393 23.48 -3.65 -44.06
N SER A 394 23.15 -3.88 -42.78
CA SER A 394 22.77 -2.89 -41.78
C SER A 394 22.63 -3.61 -40.43
N VAL A 395 23.76 -3.88 -39.80
CA VAL A 395 23.85 -4.11 -38.35
C VAL A 395 24.03 -2.73 -37.72
N ILE A 396 23.40 -2.48 -36.57
CA ILE A 396 23.20 -1.21 -35.84
C ILE A 396 21.79 -0.63 -36.11
N GLY A 397 20.84 -1.00 -35.26
CA GLY A 397 19.49 -0.42 -35.25
C GLY A 397 18.35 -1.29 -34.68
N GLY A 398 18.63 -2.52 -34.23
CA GLY A 398 17.57 -3.46 -33.81
C GLY A 398 16.91 -3.17 -32.46
N THR A 399 17.62 -2.58 -31.50
CA THR A 399 17.10 -2.42 -30.13
C THR A 399 16.15 -1.21 -30.00
N ALA A 400 16.39 -0.13 -30.74
CA ALA A 400 15.51 1.05 -30.71
C ALA A 400 14.18 0.83 -31.44
N VAL A 401 14.17 0.01 -32.51
CA VAL A 401 12.96 -0.23 -33.31
C VAL A 401 11.99 -1.15 -32.58
N ILE A 402 12.48 -2.14 -31.83
CA ILE A 402 11.62 -3.10 -31.11
C ILE A 402 10.96 -2.44 -29.88
N LEU A 403 11.70 -1.63 -29.11
CA LEU A 403 11.12 -0.82 -28.03
C LEU A 403 10.08 0.19 -28.53
N SER A 404 10.31 0.78 -29.72
CA SER A 404 9.34 1.68 -30.36
C SER A 404 8.06 0.97 -30.82
N ILE A 405 8.16 -0.31 -31.22
CA ILE A 405 7.00 -1.11 -31.63
C ILE A 405 6.20 -1.54 -30.40
N VAL A 406 6.85 -1.96 -29.30
CA VAL A 406 6.15 -2.34 -28.06
C VAL A 406 5.50 -1.11 -27.41
N ALA A 407 6.22 0.01 -27.28
CA ALA A 407 5.66 1.26 -26.79
C ALA A 407 4.55 1.79 -27.73
N GLY A 408 4.71 1.64 -29.04
CA GLY A 408 3.71 2.00 -30.04
C GLY A 408 2.44 1.14 -29.98
N LEU A 409 2.57 -0.17 -29.68
CA LEU A 409 1.43 -1.08 -29.50
C LEU A 409 0.69 -0.78 -28.19
N LEU A 410 1.41 -0.54 -27.09
CA LEU A 410 0.83 -0.11 -25.82
C LEU A 410 0.12 1.25 -25.97
N PHE A 411 0.75 2.22 -26.64
CA PHE A 411 0.14 3.52 -26.91
C PHE A 411 -1.08 3.41 -27.84
N ARG A 412 -1.06 2.54 -28.86
CA ARG A 412 -2.22 2.30 -29.75
C ARG A 412 -3.41 1.68 -29.03
N VAL A 413 -3.18 0.75 -28.09
CA VAL A 413 -4.23 0.15 -27.26
C VAL A 413 -4.87 1.21 -26.36
N ILE A 414 -4.06 2.09 -25.75
CA ILE A 414 -4.52 3.22 -24.94
C ILE A 414 -5.29 4.24 -25.80
N TRP A 415 -4.82 4.54 -27.02
CA TRP A 415 -5.44 5.54 -27.90
C TRP A 415 -6.74 5.07 -28.56
N LYS A 416 -6.86 3.78 -28.92
CA LYS A 416 -8.12 3.21 -29.45
C LYS A 416 -9.23 3.21 -28.40
N LYS A 417 -8.90 3.13 -27.10
CA LYS A 417 -9.88 3.27 -26.01
C LYS A 417 -10.36 4.71 -25.84
N ARG A 418 -9.52 5.72 -26.09
CA ARG A 418 -9.90 7.15 -26.00
C ARG A 418 -10.85 7.66 -27.10
N LYS A 419 -10.96 6.95 -28.24
CA LYS A 419 -11.83 7.39 -29.36
C LYS A 419 -13.29 6.92 -29.26
N LYS A 420 -13.67 6.18 -28.22
CA LYS A 420 -15.05 5.71 -28.03
C LYS A 420 -15.89 6.52 -27.05
N SER A 421 -15.38 7.64 -26.55
CA SER A 421 -16.15 8.56 -25.71
C SER A 421 -16.14 9.97 -26.30
N PRO A 422 -17.14 10.35 -27.12
CA PRO A 422 -17.44 11.76 -27.31
C PRO A 422 -18.33 12.25 -26.14
N VAL A 423 -18.21 13.54 -25.82
CA VAL A 423 -19.11 14.32 -24.93
C VAL A 423 -18.81 14.10 -23.43
N GLU A 424 -18.62 15.11 -22.56
CA GLU A 424 -19.14 16.49 -22.50
C GLU A 424 -18.16 17.39 -21.72
N ARG A 425 -17.82 18.58 -22.24
CA ARG A 425 -17.20 19.64 -21.43
C ARG A 425 -18.30 20.35 -20.66
N GLY A 426 -18.52 19.93 -19.41
CA GLY A 426 -19.28 20.68 -18.42
C GLY A 426 -18.34 21.34 -17.42
N SER A 427 -18.34 22.67 -17.37
CA SER A 427 -17.79 23.44 -16.26
C SER A 427 -18.68 23.28 -15.02
N LEU A 428 -18.14 22.75 -13.91
CA LEU A 428 -18.71 22.90 -12.55
C LEU A 428 -17.59 22.55 -11.56
N GLU A 429 -17.12 23.54 -10.79
CA GLU A 429 -17.63 23.91 -9.46
C GLU A 429 -17.18 22.90 -8.39
N LEU A 430 -16.17 23.29 -7.62
CA LEU A 430 -15.71 22.59 -6.41
C LEU A 430 -16.88 22.44 -5.45
N ARG A 431 -17.40 21.22 -5.30
CA ARG A 431 -18.39 20.87 -4.28
C ARG A 431 -17.97 19.61 -3.54
N ASN A 432 -17.68 19.81 -2.26
CA ASN A 432 -17.49 18.85 -1.18
C ASN A 432 -18.02 17.43 -1.46
N ARG A 433 -17.11 16.44 -1.47
CA ARG A 433 -17.43 15.03 -1.26
C ARG A 433 -16.77 14.53 0.02
N VAL A 434 -17.44 14.80 1.14
CA VAL A 434 -17.30 14.02 2.38
C VAL A 434 -17.68 12.58 2.05
N HIS A 435 -16.71 11.67 2.01
CA HIS A 435 -16.96 10.23 1.91
C HIS A 435 -17.37 9.71 3.28
N GLY A 436 -18.47 8.94 3.31
CA GLY A 436 -19.02 8.36 4.53
C GLY A 436 -18.08 7.32 5.15
N ARG A 437 -17.76 7.51 6.43
CA ARG A 437 -17.09 6.53 7.30
C ARG A 437 -17.99 5.31 7.53
N PRO A 438 -17.44 4.08 7.56
CA PRO A 438 -18.11 2.95 8.19
C PRO A 438 -18.21 3.23 9.70
N GLN A 439 -19.43 3.38 10.21
CA GLN A 439 -19.68 3.39 11.66
C GLN A 439 -19.79 1.94 12.15
N THR A 440 -18.69 1.33 12.54
CA THR A 440 -18.73 0.17 13.44
C THR A 440 -18.55 0.67 14.87
N PRO A 441 -19.57 0.55 15.74
CA PRO A 441 -19.41 0.89 17.16
C PRO A 441 -18.41 -0.07 17.82
N PRO A 442 -17.65 0.39 18.82
CA PRO A 442 -16.74 -0.47 19.57
C PRO A 442 -17.51 -1.60 20.28
N PRO A 443 -16.90 -2.79 20.45
CA PRO A 443 -17.54 -3.90 21.13
C PRO A 443 -17.89 -3.52 22.59
N PRO A 444 -19.06 -3.95 23.09
CA PRO A 444 -19.51 -3.63 24.44
C PRO A 444 -18.56 -4.23 25.49
N TYR A 445 -18.08 -3.39 26.41
CA TYR A 445 -17.22 -3.80 27.50
C TYR A 445 -18.01 -4.65 28.50
N SER A 446 -17.57 -5.90 28.72
CA SER A 446 -18.09 -6.77 29.77
C SER A 446 -17.19 -6.65 31.00
N PRO A 447 -17.68 -6.11 32.14
CA PRO A 447 -16.87 -6.04 33.36
C PRO A 447 -16.62 -7.45 33.93
N PRO A 448 -15.47 -7.70 34.57
CA PRO A 448 -15.16 -8.99 35.15
C PRO A 448 -16.09 -9.33 36.32
N GLU A 449 -16.45 -10.61 36.39
CA GLU A 449 -17.34 -11.20 37.38
C GLU A 449 -16.71 -11.09 38.78
N TYR A 450 -17.35 -10.34 39.67
CA TYR A 450 -16.97 -10.29 41.08
C TYR A 450 -17.49 -11.53 41.80
N THR A 451 -16.59 -12.42 42.21
CA THR A 451 -16.89 -13.46 43.21
C THR A 451 -16.79 -12.86 44.62
N PRO A 452 -17.79 -13.10 45.49
CA PRO A 452 -17.87 -12.53 46.84
C PRO A 452 -16.83 -13.09 47.83
#